data_AF-A0AAD7YNC1-F1
#
_entry.id   AF-A0AAD7YNC1-F1
#
_cell.length_a   1.000
_cell.length_b   1.000
_cell.length_c   1.000
_cell.angle_alpha   90.00
_cell.angle_beta   90.00
_cell.angle_gamma   90.00
#
_symmetry.space_group_name_H-M   'P 1'
#
loop_
_entity.id
_entity.type
_entity.pdbx_description
1 polymer ?
#
loop_
_entity_poly.entity_id
_entity_poly.type
_entity_poly.pdbx_seq_one_letter_code
_entity_poly.pdbx_strand_id
1 'polypeptide(L)'
;MDLNNLPSGSLANINSEEIYDELKNFLGGLGDPHTFFEMFGYAAFNPVELRKKLERKITKDDLLFLIALFLTNKKNDTLRKECRVKLQQVTRKINLKPRANGNSRVVTLLRVAQAFPEIVAMSLKLRPEVARPITLVQMRLHSEYPEFPALALQPLLACLLPKTHKHSLNIMNTFLLSNMLLTETFNQKSHIWSYKSNQQKVQEVKSKQMNHYHSAVLNEDLRKSWCIRLEIMVDTEYSSVWIEAASRSKDKLVQTYGDSF
;
A
#
# COMPACT_ATOMS: atom_id res chain seq x y z
N MET A 1 -26.93 12.03 36.59
CA MET A 1 -25.97 13.08 36.97
C MET A 1 -26.33 14.30 36.15
N ASP A 2 -26.63 15.39 36.83
CA ASP A 2 -27.00 16.67 36.21
C ASP A 2 -25.74 17.28 35.58
N LEU A 3 -25.69 17.37 34.25
CA LEU A 3 -24.53 17.86 33.49
C LEU A 3 -24.25 19.35 33.75
N ASN A 4 -25.17 20.05 34.44
CA ASN A 4 -25.08 21.47 34.72
C ASN A 4 -24.21 21.83 35.95
N ASN A 5 -23.69 20.83 36.67
CA ASN A 5 -22.84 21.03 37.86
C ASN A 5 -21.43 20.44 37.70
N LEU A 6 -20.84 20.54 36.50
CA LEU A 6 -19.43 20.21 36.32
C LEU A 6 -18.54 21.36 36.85
N PRO A 7 -17.50 21.06 37.66
CA PRO A 7 -16.62 22.09 38.20
C PRO A 7 -15.97 22.90 37.08
N SER A 8 -15.87 24.21 37.27
CA SER A 8 -15.13 25.12 36.39
C SER A 8 -13.68 24.65 36.29
N GLY A 9 -13.34 24.01 35.16
CA GLY A 9 -12.10 23.25 34.97
C GLY A 9 -12.32 21.85 34.36
N SER A 10 -13.57 21.40 34.20
CA SER A 10 -13.90 20.19 33.46
C SER A 10 -13.54 20.33 31.98
N LEU A 11 -12.76 19.38 31.43
CA LEU A 11 -12.44 19.24 30.00
C LEU A 11 -13.69 19.13 29.10
N ALA A 12 -14.88 18.99 29.69
CA ALA A 12 -16.16 18.92 28.99
C ALA A 12 -16.67 20.28 28.46
N ASN A 13 -16.13 21.41 28.95
CA ASN A 13 -16.55 22.75 28.52
C ASN A 13 -15.53 23.46 27.62
N ILE A 14 -14.56 22.72 27.07
CA ILE A 14 -13.54 23.35 26.23
C ILE A 14 -14.14 23.69 24.87
N ASN A 15 -14.19 24.98 24.56
CA ASN A 15 -14.62 25.50 23.27
C ASN A 15 -13.55 25.16 22.21
N SER A 16 -13.97 24.61 21.06
CA SER A 16 -13.06 24.30 19.95
C SER A 16 -12.34 25.53 19.39
N GLU A 17 -12.96 26.71 19.47
CA GLU A 17 -12.33 27.96 19.07
C GLU A 17 -11.27 28.42 20.08
N GLU A 18 -11.51 28.25 21.39
CA GLU A 18 -10.51 28.53 22.42
C GLU A 18 -9.29 27.60 22.28
N ILE A 19 -9.48 26.31 22.03
CA ILE A 19 -8.36 25.39 21.74
C ILE A 19 -7.58 25.84 20.51
N TYR A 20 -8.28 26.27 19.46
CA TYR A 20 -7.64 26.70 18.23
C TYR A 20 -6.80 27.96 18.45
N ASP A 21 -7.31 28.94 19.19
CA ASP A 21 -6.58 30.16 19.53
C ASP A 21 -5.46 29.92 20.55
N GLU A 22 -5.65 29.03 21.53
CA GLU A 22 -4.60 28.59 22.45
C GLU A 22 -3.49 27.85 21.71
N LEU A 23 -3.83 26.94 20.79
CA LEU A 23 -2.87 26.29 19.90
C LEU A 23 -2.16 27.33 19.05
N LYS A 24 -2.89 28.24 18.39
CA LYS A 24 -2.30 29.29 17.55
C LYS A 24 -1.35 30.20 18.34
N ASN A 25 -1.68 30.52 19.60
CA ASN A 25 -0.83 31.31 20.49
C ASN A 25 0.40 30.52 20.97
N PHE A 26 0.23 29.24 21.33
CA PHE A 26 1.33 28.31 21.64
C PHE A 26 2.27 28.15 20.44
N LEU A 27 1.71 28.12 19.23
CA LEU A 27 2.40 28.00 17.96
C LEU A 27 2.92 29.33 17.41
N GLY A 28 2.61 30.45 18.06
CA GLY A 28 3.03 31.81 17.71
C GLY A 28 4.55 32.03 17.69
N GLY A 29 5.35 31.00 18.02
CA GLY A 29 6.80 30.95 17.80
C GLY A 29 7.31 29.82 16.89
N LEU A 30 6.44 28.94 16.38
CA LEU A 30 6.81 27.72 15.64
C LEU A 30 6.19 27.61 14.24
N GLY A 31 5.38 28.59 13.82
CA GLY A 31 4.79 28.65 12.48
C GLY A 31 3.31 28.25 12.44
N ASP A 32 2.77 28.07 11.24
CA ASP A 32 1.36 27.71 11.06
C ASP A 32 1.05 26.33 11.70
N PRO A 33 -0.16 26.11 12.25
CA PRO A 33 -0.56 24.83 12.84
C PRO A 33 -0.38 23.60 11.93
N HIS A 34 -0.57 23.72 10.62
CA HIS A 34 -0.28 22.65 9.68
C HIS A 34 1.20 22.27 9.69
N THR A 35 2.09 23.25 9.56
CA THR A 35 3.55 23.06 9.62
C THR A 35 3.97 22.42 10.95
N PHE A 36 3.38 22.85 12.07
CA PHE A 36 3.66 22.26 13.37
C PHE A 36 3.25 20.79 13.45
N PHE A 37 2.03 20.43 13.05
CA PHE A 37 1.60 19.03 13.08
C PHE A 37 2.36 18.16 12.07
N GLU A 38 2.86 18.73 10.96
CA GLU A 38 3.81 18.04 10.07
C GLU A 38 5.15 17.74 10.76
N MET A 39 5.64 18.62 11.64
CA MET A 39 6.89 18.40 12.40
C MET A 39 6.78 17.27 13.43
N PHE A 40 5.60 17.05 14.01
CA PHE A 40 5.35 15.96 14.98
C PHE A 40 4.69 14.73 14.36
N GLY A 41 4.30 14.81 13.09
CA GLY A 41 3.72 13.70 12.34
C GLY A 41 4.68 12.51 12.29
N TYR A 42 4.14 11.29 12.42
CA TYR A 42 4.94 10.09 12.23
C TYR A 42 5.62 10.14 10.87
N ALA A 43 6.96 10.25 10.86
CA ALA A 43 7.74 10.30 9.64
C ALA A 43 7.63 8.94 8.92
N ALA A 44 6.62 8.81 8.07
CA ALA A 44 6.33 7.60 7.34
C ALA A 44 7.45 7.26 6.35
N PHE A 45 7.45 6.02 5.87
CA PHE A 45 8.36 5.61 4.80
C PHE A 45 8.17 6.46 3.54
N ASN A 46 9.24 7.08 3.03
CA ASN A 46 9.24 7.84 1.79
C ASN A 46 9.85 7.02 0.62
N PRO A 47 9.03 6.53 -0.33
CA PRO A 47 9.52 5.75 -1.47
C PRO A 47 10.35 6.57 -2.46
N VAL A 48 10.12 7.88 -2.59
CA VAL A 48 10.86 8.77 -3.51
C VAL A 48 12.31 8.92 -3.06
N GLU A 49 12.51 9.18 -1.77
CA GLU A 49 13.85 9.26 -1.18
C GLU A 49 14.59 7.94 -1.27
N LEU A 50 13.90 6.83 -0.97
CA LEU A 50 14.51 5.51 -1.07
C LEU A 50 14.92 5.19 -2.51
N ARG A 51 14.07 5.51 -3.49
CA ARG A 51 14.37 5.34 -4.92
C ARG A 51 15.66 6.05 -5.31
N LYS A 52 15.76 7.36 -5.03
CA LYS A 52 16.97 8.17 -5.29
C LYS A 52 18.21 7.60 -4.60
N LYS A 53 18.06 7.12 -3.37
CA LYS A 53 19.16 6.50 -2.61
C LYS A 53 19.62 5.19 -3.26
N LEU A 54 18.70 4.36 -3.74
CA LEU A 54 19.01 3.07 -4.35
C LEU A 54 19.63 3.25 -5.74
N GLU A 55 19.10 4.15 -6.58
CA GLU A 55 19.65 4.46 -7.91
C GLU A 55 21.13 4.88 -7.86
N ARG A 56 21.60 5.44 -6.75
CA ARG A 56 23.01 5.80 -6.53
C ARG A 56 23.89 4.67 -5.98
N LYS A 57 23.30 3.60 -5.43
CA LYS A 57 24.01 2.58 -4.64
C LYS A 57 24.02 1.19 -5.23
N ILE A 58 23.04 0.88 -6.08
CA ILE A 58 22.87 -0.46 -6.64
C ILE A 58 22.79 -0.41 -8.15
N THR A 59 23.21 -1.50 -8.79
CA THR A 59 23.07 -1.66 -10.23
C THR A 59 21.63 -2.04 -10.61
N LYS A 60 21.32 -1.97 -11.90
CA LYS A 60 20.06 -2.52 -12.44
C LYS A 60 19.89 -4.00 -12.08
N ASP A 61 20.96 -4.79 -12.17
CA ASP A 61 20.92 -6.23 -11.88
C ASP A 61 20.73 -6.52 -10.39
N ASP A 62 21.24 -5.65 -9.52
CA ASP A 62 20.97 -5.73 -8.08
C ASP A 62 19.48 -5.45 -7.80
N LEU A 63 18.91 -4.42 -8.45
CA LEU A 63 17.51 -4.07 -8.31
C LEU A 63 16.58 -5.19 -8.79
N LEU A 64 16.81 -5.71 -10.01
CA LEU A 64 16.03 -6.83 -10.55
C LEU A 64 16.10 -8.07 -9.65
N PHE A 65 17.28 -8.35 -9.11
CA PHE A 65 17.46 -9.44 -8.13
C PHE A 65 16.63 -9.23 -6.86
N LEU A 66 16.62 -8.01 -6.29
CA LEU A 66 15.82 -7.69 -5.11
C LEU A 66 14.31 -7.80 -5.38
N ILE A 67 13.84 -7.34 -6.55
CA ILE A 67 12.43 -7.47 -6.95
C ILE A 67 12.04 -8.94 -7.13
N ALA A 68 12.90 -9.76 -7.75
CA ALA A 68 12.67 -11.20 -7.88
C ALA A 68 12.59 -11.91 -6.52
N LEU A 69 13.48 -11.55 -5.57
CA LEU A 69 13.41 -12.06 -4.20
C LEU A 69 12.12 -11.64 -3.48
N PHE A 70 11.71 -10.38 -3.64
CA PHE A 70 10.46 -9.88 -3.09
C PHE A 70 9.25 -10.66 -3.61
N LEU A 71 9.15 -10.83 -4.93
CA LEU A 71 8.01 -11.48 -5.57
C LEU A 71 7.92 -12.98 -5.25
N THR A 72 9.06 -13.66 -5.10
CA THR A 72 9.08 -15.09 -4.79
C THR A 72 9.00 -15.41 -3.30
N ASN A 73 9.19 -14.40 -2.44
CA ASN A 73 9.21 -14.52 -0.97
C ASN A 73 10.09 -15.70 -0.46
N LYS A 74 11.14 -16.07 -1.21
CA LYS A 74 12.00 -17.20 -0.88
C LYS A 74 12.80 -16.90 0.39
N LYS A 75 12.82 -17.87 1.30
CA LYS A 75 13.68 -17.81 2.48
C LYS A 75 15.15 -17.98 2.08
N ASN A 76 16.05 -17.35 2.82
CA ASN A 76 17.48 -17.30 2.51
C ASN A 76 18.14 -18.70 2.41
N ASP A 77 17.75 -19.62 3.28
CA ASP A 77 18.18 -21.02 3.30
C ASP A 77 17.81 -21.79 2.02
N THR A 78 16.67 -21.46 1.40
CA THR A 78 16.21 -22.08 0.14
C THR A 78 16.87 -21.53 -1.12
N LEU A 79 17.68 -20.48 -1.02
CA LEU A 79 18.36 -19.87 -2.17
C LEU A 79 19.56 -20.70 -2.62
N ARG A 80 19.81 -20.77 -3.93
CA ARG A 80 21.08 -21.31 -4.47
C ARG A 80 22.27 -20.53 -3.92
N LYS A 81 23.44 -21.18 -3.83
CA LYS A 81 24.68 -20.59 -3.26
C LYS A 81 25.01 -19.23 -3.88
N GLU A 82 24.95 -19.13 -5.21
CA GLU A 82 25.20 -17.88 -5.96
C GLU A 82 24.24 -16.76 -5.56
N CYS A 83 22.95 -17.05 -5.45
CA CYS A 83 21.94 -16.09 -5.01
C CYS A 83 22.19 -15.62 -3.57
N ARG A 84 22.65 -16.50 -2.68
CA ARG A 84 23.02 -16.12 -1.31
C ARG A 84 24.22 -15.15 -1.28
N VAL A 85 25.23 -15.43 -2.09
CA VAL A 85 26.40 -14.52 -2.22
C VAL A 85 25.96 -13.15 -2.73
N LYS A 86 25.14 -13.11 -3.79
CA LYS A 86 24.59 -11.85 -4.31
C LYS A 86 23.73 -11.12 -3.27
N LEU A 87 22.86 -11.83 -2.55
CA LEU A 87 22.06 -11.25 -1.46
C LEU A 87 22.93 -10.66 -0.36
N GLN A 88 24.01 -11.33 0.06
CA GLN A 88 24.94 -10.81 1.05
C GLN A 88 25.64 -9.54 0.56
N GLN A 89 26.11 -9.53 -0.69
CA GLN A 89 26.73 -8.36 -1.30
C GLN A 89 25.78 -7.16 -1.33
N VAL A 90 24.57 -7.34 -1.86
CA VAL A 90 23.57 -6.26 -1.95
C VAL A 90 23.12 -5.80 -0.56
N THR A 91 22.95 -6.74 0.38
CA THR A 91 22.61 -6.42 1.78
C THR A 91 23.64 -5.49 2.41
N ARG A 92 24.95 -5.73 2.18
CA ARG A 92 26.01 -4.84 2.66
C ARG A 92 25.95 -3.45 2.01
N LYS A 93 25.68 -3.37 0.70
CA LYS A 93 25.59 -2.08 -0.03
C LYS A 93 24.48 -1.16 0.51
N ILE A 94 23.31 -1.72 0.82
CA ILE A 94 22.10 -0.93 1.17
C ILE A 94 21.63 -1.07 2.62
N ASN A 95 22.33 -1.87 3.43
CA ASN A 95 21.91 -2.26 4.78
C ASN A 95 20.48 -2.82 4.80
N LEU A 96 20.22 -3.81 3.93
CA LEU A 96 18.90 -4.44 3.82
C LEU A 96 18.53 -5.15 5.13
N LYS A 97 17.32 -4.91 5.63
CA LYS A 97 16.77 -5.54 6.83
C LYS A 97 15.54 -6.38 6.49
N PRO A 98 15.26 -7.44 7.29
CA PRO A 98 14.06 -8.26 7.09
C PRO A 98 12.76 -7.53 7.45
N ARG A 99 12.79 -6.59 8.40
CA ARG A 99 11.63 -5.83 8.88
C ARG A 99 11.99 -4.37 9.14
N ALA A 100 10.99 -3.50 9.02
CA ALA A 100 11.15 -2.08 9.25
C ALA A 100 11.04 -1.67 10.73
N ASN A 101 10.27 -2.40 11.54
CA ASN A 101 10.04 -2.17 12.97
C ASN A 101 9.76 -0.68 13.32
N GLY A 102 8.90 -0.03 12.55
CA GLY A 102 8.53 1.38 12.76
C GLY A 102 9.58 2.41 12.35
N ASN A 103 10.78 2.02 11.93
CA ASN A 103 11.81 2.95 11.48
C ASN A 103 11.64 3.23 9.97
N SER A 104 11.38 4.47 9.57
CA SER A 104 11.16 4.86 8.17
C SER A 104 12.41 4.83 7.29
N ARG A 105 13.61 4.90 7.87
CA ARG A 105 14.89 4.95 7.15
C ARG A 105 15.43 3.57 6.77
N VAL A 106 14.86 2.50 7.35
CA VAL A 106 15.27 1.12 7.09
C VAL A 106 14.91 0.68 5.67
N VAL A 107 15.83 -0.01 4.99
CA VAL A 107 15.59 -0.59 3.68
C VAL A 107 15.11 -2.03 3.86
N THR A 108 13.95 -2.37 3.29
CA THR A 108 13.41 -3.75 3.27
C THR A 108 13.02 -4.12 1.85
N LEU A 109 12.85 -5.41 1.55
CA LEU A 109 12.40 -5.87 0.22
C LEU A 109 11.06 -5.23 -0.20
N LEU A 110 10.10 -5.14 0.74
CA LEU A 110 8.82 -4.48 0.49
C LEU A 110 9.00 -3.00 0.14
N ARG A 111 9.88 -2.28 0.85
CA ARG A 111 10.13 -0.86 0.57
C ARG A 111 10.88 -0.64 -0.74
N VAL A 112 11.78 -1.56 -1.12
CA VAL A 112 12.39 -1.56 -2.45
C VAL A 112 11.31 -1.73 -3.52
N ALA A 113 10.39 -2.69 -3.36
CA ALA A 113 9.29 -2.90 -4.28
C ALA A 113 8.34 -1.70 -4.38
N GLN A 114 8.06 -1.02 -3.26
CA GLN A 114 7.26 0.21 -3.22
C GLN A 114 7.97 1.41 -3.87
N ALA A 115 9.31 1.42 -3.92
CA ALA A 115 10.10 2.46 -4.58
C ALA A 115 10.20 2.26 -6.10
N PHE A 116 9.98 1.04 -6.60
CA PHE A 116 10.04 0.67 -8.02
C PHE A 116 8.81 -0.16 -8.45
N PRO A 117 7.58 0.36 -8.25
CA PRO A 117 6.35 -0.38 -8.52
C PRO A 117 6.22 -0.77 -9.99
N GLU A 118 6.75 0.03 -10.91
CA GLU A 118 6.71 -0.27 -12.35
C GLU A 118 7.53 -1.51 -12.72
N ILE A 119 8.65 -1.75 -12.05
CA ILE A 119 9.48 -2.94 -12.25
C ILE A 119 8.77 -4.17 -11.68
N VAL A 120 8.10 -4.01 -10.52
CA VAL A 120 7.26 -5.06 -9.93
C VAL A 120 6.15 -5.46 -10.90
N ALA A 121 5.42 -4.48 -11.44
CA ALA A 121 4.32 -4.73 -12.36
C ALA A 121 4.78 -5.41 -13.64
N MET A 122 5.85 -4.91 -14.26
CA MET A 122 6.40 -5.51 -15.48
C MET A 122 6.90 -6.94 -15.22
N SER A 123 7.54 -7.18 -14.08
CA SER A 123 7.99 -8.53 -13.69
C SER A 123 6.81 -9.50 -13.57
N LEU A 124 5.69 -9.05 -12.98
CA LEU A 124 4.48 -9.86 -12.84
C LEU A 124 3.73 -10.04 -14.16
N LYS A 125 3.78 -9.06 -15.07
CA LYS A 125 3.24 -9.20 -16.43
C LYS A 125 4.01 -10.25 -17.23
N LEU A 126 5.35 -10.24 -17.14
CA LEU A 126 6.21 -11.19 -17.84
C LEU A 126 6.18 -12.60 -17.22
N ARG A 127 5.95 -12.69 -15.91
CA ARG A 127 5.99 -13.94 -15.14
C ARG A 127 4.73 -14.06 -14.27
N PRO A 128 3.55 -14.24 -14.87
CA PRO A 128 2.29 -14.33 -14.14
C PRO A 128 2.26 -15.53 -13.17
N GLU A 129 3.05 -16.56 -13.44
CA GLU A 129 3.15 -17.81 -12.69
C GLU A 129 4.00 -17.72 -11.41
N VAL A 130 4.62 -16.55 -11.13
CA VAL A 130 5.35 -16.37 -9.87
C VAL A 130 4.42 -16.67 -8.70
N ALA A 131 4.87 -17.61 -7.85
CA ALA A 131 4.12 -18.06 -6.69
C ALA A 131 3.79 -16.88 -5.78
N ARG A 132 2.51 -16.75 -5.46
CA ARG A 132 1.97 -15.71 -4.57
C ARG A 132 1.26 -16.39 -3.41
N PRO A 133 1.15 -15.72 -2.25
CA PRO A 133 0.37 -16.23 -1.12
C PRO A 133 -1.08 -16.55 -1.52
N ILE A 134 -1.62 -15.78 -2.46
CA ILE A 134 -2.89 -16.05 -3.13
C ILE A 134 -2.64 -16.23 -4.61
N THR A 135 -3.05 -17.39 -5.11
CA THR A 135 -2.95 -17.72 -6.54
C THR A 135 -4.02 -16.99 -7.35
N LEU A 136 -3.76 -16.80 -8.64
CA LEU A 136 -4.75 -16.23 -9.55
C LEU A 136 -6.02 -17.07 -9.65
N VAL A 137 -5.90 -18.40 -9.55
CA VAL A 137 -7.04 -19.32 -9.56
C VAL A 137 -7.94 -19.07 -8.34
N GLN A 138 -7.35 -19.02 -7.14
CA GLN A 138 -8.10 -18.71 -5.92
C GLN A 138 -8.81 -17.36 -6.02
N MET A 139 -8.15 -16.36 -6.58
CA MET A 139 -8.73 -15.03 -6.72
C MET A 139 -9.89 -15.00 -7.74
N ARG A 140 -9.76 -15.70 -8.87
CA ARG A 140 -10.83 -15.81 -9.88
C ARG A 140 -12.06 -16.52 -9.33
N LEU A 141 -11.85 -17.57 -8.54
CA LEU A 141 -12.93 -18.26 -7.82
C LEU A 141 -13.58 -17.34 -6.77
N HIS A 142 -12.76 -16.64 -5.97
CA HIS A 142 -13.27 -15.77 -4.92
C HIS A 142 -14.04 -14.54 -5.46
N SER A 143 -13.56 -13.95 -6.53
CA SER A 143 -14.21 -12.81 -7.21
C SER A 143 -15.32 -13.22 -8.19
N GLU A 144 -15.49 -14.52 -8.43
CA GLU A 144 -16.42 -15.07 -9.42
C GLU A 144 -16.20 -14.47 -10.82
N TYR A 145 -14.94 -14.16 -11.15
CA TYR A 145 -14.55 -13.51 -12.39
C TYR A 145 -13.34 -14.22 -13.03
N PRO A 146 -13.53 -15.02 -14.09
CA PRO A 146 -12.47 -15.80 -14.73
C PRO A 146 -11.32 -14.97 -15.31
N GLU A 147 -11.58 -13.71 -15.67
CA GLU A 147 -10.58 -12.81 -16.25
C GLU A 147 -9.95 -11.86 -15.21
N PHE A 148 -10.07 -12.18 -13.91
CA PHE A 148 -9.51 -11.32 -12.86
C PHE A 148 -8.05 -10.93 -13.15
N PRO A 149 -7.69 -9.64 -13.09
CA PRO A 149 -6.39 -9.17 -13.53
C PRO A 149 -5.30 -9.60 -12.55
N ALA A 150 -4.31 -10.35 -13.05
CA ALA A 150 -3.24 -10.88 -12.22
C ALA A 150 -2.44 -9.79 -11.49
N LEU A 151 -2.29 -8.59 -12.07
CA LEU A 151 -1.59 -7.48 -11.42
C LEU A 151 -2.29 -7.01 -10.14
N ALA A 152 -3.61 -7.17 -10.03
CA ALA A 152 -4.36 -6.74 -8.85
C ALA A 152 -4.02 -7.52 -7.59
N LEU A 153 -3.51 -8.76 -7.72
CA LEU A 153 -3.02 -9.57 -6.58
C LEU A 153 -1.85 -8.95 -5.82
N GLN A 154 -1.31 -7.84 -6.31
CA GLN A 154 -0.22 -7.12 -5.69
C GLN A 154 -0.69 -5.74 -5.23
N PRO A 155 -1.13 -5.58 -3.96
CA PRO A 155 -1.78 -4.37 -3.46
C PRO A 155 -0.98 -3.08 -3.65
N LEU A 156 0.36 -3.14 -3.59
CA LEU A 156 1.21 -1.97 -3.78
C LEU A 156 1.07 -1.34 -5.17
N LEU A 157 0.62 -2.10 -6.18
CA LEU A 157 0.49 -1.62 -7.56
C LEU A 157 -0.69 -0.66 -7.76
N ALA A 158 -1.55 -0.45 -6.77
CA ALA A 158 -2.54 0.64 -6.84
C ALA A 158 -1.90 2.04 -6.97
N CYS A 159 -0.61 2.19 -6.62
CA CYS A 159 0.13 3.42 -6.89
C CYS A 159 0.28 3.75 -8.39
N LEU A 160 0.00 2.78 -9.29
CA LEU A 160 0.02 3.00 -10.73
C LEU A 160 -1.24 3.69 -11.24
N LEU A 161 -2.35 3.67 -10.49
CA LEU A 161 -3.62 4.22 -10.95
C LEU A 161 -3.53 5.75 -11.05
N PRO A 162 -3.89 6.38 -12.19
CA PRO A 162 -3.90 7.84 -12.34
C PRO A 162 -4.83 8.49 -11.31
N LYS A 163 -4.38 9.51 -10.58
CA LYS A 163 -5.19 10.13 -9.53
C LYS A 163 -6.37 10.95 -10.07
N THR A 164 -6.22 11.45 -11.29
CA THR A 164 -7.17 12.37 -11.93
C THR A 164 -8.28 11.66 -12.70
N HIS A 165 -8.17 10.34 -12.90
CA HIS A 165 -9.15 9.59 -13.66
C HIS A 165 -10.38 9.23 -12.80
N LYS A 166 -11.58 9.55 -13.29
CA LYS A 166 -12.86 9.42 -12.56
C LYS A 166 -13.14 8.01 -12.02
N HIS A 167 -12.60 6.98 -12.68
CA HIS A 167 -12.81 5.58 -12.30
C HIS A 167 -11.70 4.98 -11.43
N SER A 168 -10.63 5.69 -11.10
CA SER A 168 -9.47 5.12 -10.39
C SER A 168 -9.82 4.54 -9.03
N LEU A 169 -10.70 5.22 -8.28
CA LEU A 169 -11.17 4.71 -6.99
C LEU A 169 -12.05 3.46 -7.14
N ASN A 170 -12.78 3.33 -8.26
CA ASN A 170 -13.51 2.09 -8.54
C ASN A 170 -12.54 0.95 -8.87
N ILE A 171 -11.55 1.20 -9.73
CA ILE A 171 -10.50 0.22 -10.06
C ILE A 171 -9.71 -0.23 -8.83
N MET A 172 -9.57 0.67 -7.84
CA MET A 172 -8.93 0.33 -6.57
C MET A 172 -9.66 -0.81 -5.81
N ASN A 173 -10.97 -1.01 -6.01
CA ASN A 173 -11.71 -2.12 -5.39
C ASN A 173 -11.13 -3.48 -5.78
N THR A 174 -10.60 -3.62 -7.00
CA THR A 174 -9.94 -4.85 -7.47
C THR A 174 -8.69 -5.17 -6.64
N PHE A 175 -7.87 -4.16 -6.34
CA PHE A 175 -6.72 -4.33 -5.45
C PHE A 175 -7.16 -4.58 -4.01
N LEU A 176 -8.18 -3.86 -3.55
CA LEU A 176 -8.67 -3.95 -2.18
C LEU A 176 -9.22 -5.34 -1.86
N LEU A 177 -10.00 -5.96 -2.76
CA LEU A 177 -10.47 -7.33 -2.58
C LEU A 177 -9.30 -8.32 -2.42
N SER A 178 -8.28 -8.22 -3.28
CA SER A 178 -7.11 -9.08 -3.14
C SER A 178 -6.36 -8.84 -1.83
N ASN A 179 -6.29 -7.59 -1.37
CA ASN A 179 -5.60 -7.20 -0.15
C ASN A 179 -6.35 -7.69 1.10
N MET A 180 -7.68 -7.67 1.07
CA MET A 180 -8.53 -8.26 2.11
C MET A 180 -8.25 -9.77 2.23
N LEU A 181 -8.31 -10.50 1.11
CA LEU A 181 -8.06 -11.95 1.11
C LEU A 181 -6.63 -12.28 1.55
N LEU A 182 -5.63 -11.49 1.11
CA LEU A 182 -4.23 -11.63 1.55
C LEU A 182 -4.12 -11.43 3.06
N THR A 183 -4.73 -10.37 3.57
CA THR A 183 -4.70 -10.01 4.99
C THR A 183 -5.33 -11.12 5.82
N GLU A 184 -6.46 -11.68 5.41
CA GLU A 184 -7.09 -12.81 6.10
C GLU A 184 -6.19 -14.06 6.09
N THR A 185 -5.61 -14.40 4.94
CA THR A 185 -4.71 -15.57 4.82
C THR A 185 -3.50 -15.46 5.75
N PHE A 186 -2.93 -14.27 5.91
CA PHE A 186 -1.80 -14.05 6.81
C PHE A 186 -2.21 -13.87 8.28
N ASN A 187 -3.33 -13.20 8.54
CA ASN A 187 -3.78 -12.82 9.89
C ASN A 187 -4.69 -13.84 10.57
N GLN A 188 -5.12 -14.92 9.90
CA GLN A 188 -5.78 -16.06 10.57
C GLN A 188 -4.94 -16.65 11.72
N LYS A 189 -3.63 -16.40 11.73
CA LYS A 189 -2.72 -16.75 12.84
C LYS A 189 -2.74 -15.75 14.01
N SER A 190 -3.36 -14.59 13.84
CA SER A 190 -3.47 -13.55 14.87
C SER A 190 -4.87 -13.58 15.46
N HIS A 191 -4.99 -13.93 16.74
CA HIS A 191 -6.26 -13.93 17.47
C HIS A 191 -7.01 -12.59 17.38
N ILE A 192 -6.30 -11.48 17.15
CA ILE A 192 -6.85 -10.12 17.11
C ILE A 192 -7.75 -9.91 15.88
N TRP A 193 -7.45 -10.52 14.72
CA TRP A 193 -8.21 -10.25 13.50
C TRP A 193 -9.64 -10.79 13.56
N SER A 194 -9.86 -11.94 14.19
CA SER A 194 -11.19 -12.54 14.36
C SER A 194 -12.12 -11.71 15.25
N TYR A 195 -11.57 -10.92 16.19
CA TYR A 195 -12.37 -10.06 17.08
C TYR A 195 -12.71 -8.68 16.48
N LYS A 196 -12.13 -8.31 15.33
CA LYS A 196 -12.46 -7.04 14.67
C LYS A 196 -13.82 -7.12 13.99
N SER A 197 -14.61 -6.05 14.09
CA SER A 197 -15.81 -5.90 13.27
C SER A 197 -15.43 -5.80 11.78
N ASN A 198 -16.37 -6.12 10.89
CA ASN A 198 -16.12 -6.04 9.44
C ASN A 198 -15.71 -4.62 9.02
N GLN A 199 -16.34 -3.59 9.57
CA GLN A 199 -15.97 -2.20 9.34
C GLN A 199 -14.52 -1.90 9.76
N GLN A 200 -14.06 -2.40 10.91
CA GLN A 200 -12.68 -2.21 11.36
C GLN A 200 -11.68 -2.92 10.43
N LYS A 201 -12.01 -4.14 9.97
CA LYS A 201 -11.18 -4.89 9.02
C LYS A 201 -11.04 -4.13 7.71
N VAL A 202 -12.16 -3.68 7.13
CA VAL A 202 -12.18 -2.90 5.90
C VAL A 202 -11.38 -1.61 6.07
N GLN A 203 -11.61 -0.84 7.13
CA GLN A 203 -10.95 0.44 7.34
C GLN A 203 -9.42 0.29 7.45
N GLU A 204 -8.94 -0.75 8.14
CA GLU A 204 -7.49 -0.99 8.25
C GLU A 204 -6.85 -1.29 6.88
N VAL A 205 -7.48 -2.14 6.07
CA VAL A 205 -6.93 -2.54 4.76
C VAL A 205 -7.08 -1.40 3.76
N LYS A 206 -8.25 -0.73 3.73
CA LYS A 206 -8.53 0.44 2.87
C LYS A 206 -7.55 1.58 3.16
N SER A 207 -7.25 1.86 4.43
CA SER A 207 -6.24 2.85 4.80
C SER A 207 -4.85 2.53 4.22
N LYS A 208 -4.38 1.28 4.36
CA LYS A 208 -3.10 0.83 3.76
C LYS A 208 -3.14 0.91 2.24
N GLN A 209 -4.26 0.56 1.63
CA GLN A 209 -4.46 0.62 0.18
C GLN A 209 -4.40 2.07 -0.34
N MET A 210 -5.03 3.00 0.37
CA MET A 210 -5.00 4.43 0.06
C MET A 210 -3.58 5.00 0.15
N ASN A 211 -2.79 4.55 1.13
CA ASN A 211 -1.37 4.95 1.22
C ASN A 211 -0.58 4.52 -0.03
N HIS A 212 -0.87 3.35 -0.60
CA HIS A 212 -0.28 2.96 -1.89
C HIS A 212 -0.77 3.85 -3.03
N TYR A 213 -2.08 4.04 -3.15
CA TYR A 213 -2.67 4.89 -4.19
C TYR A 213 -2.11 6.33 -4.18
N HIS A 214 -1.97 6.93 -3.00
CA HIS A 214 -1.48 8.30 -2.85
C HIS A 214 0.04 8.46 -2.97
N SER A 215 0.81 7.36 -3.02
CA SER A 215 2.28 7.39 -3.12
C SER A 215 2.80 8.38 -4.17
N ALA A 216 3.79 9.20 -3.79
CA ALA A 216 4.40 10.19 -4.69
C ALA A 216 5.48 9.59 -5.61
N VAL A 217 5.70 8.27 -5.58
CA VAL A 217 6.79 7.61 -6.32
C VAL A 217 6.67 7.76 -7.85
N LEU A 218 5.45 7.87 -8.36
CA LEU A 218 5.16 8.15 -9.77
C LEU A 218 4.21 9.34 -9.87
N ASN A 219 4.54 10.25 -10.79
CA ASN A 219 3.66 11.35 -11.17
C ASN A 219 2.51 10.85 -12.07
N GLU A 220 1.58 11.75 -12.39
CA GLU A 220 0.35 11.42 -13.12
C GLU A 220 0.61 10.87 -14.54
N ASP A 221 1.56 11.46 -15.27
CA ASP A 221 1.86 11.05 -16.65
C ASP A 221 2.50 9.66 -16.68
N LEU A 222 3.41 9.38 -15.73
CA LEU A 222 4.01 8.06 -15.59
C LEU A 222 2.96 7.01 -15.20
N ARG A 223 2.04 7.34 -14.30
CA ARG A 223 0.90 6.46 -13.93
C ARG A 223 0.10 6.07 -15.18
N LYS A 224 -0.32 7.05 -15.98
CA LYS A 224 -1.07 6.82 -17.24
C LYS A 224 -0.26 5.97 -18.22
N SER A 225 0.99 6.32 -18.48
CA SER A 225 1.86 5.57 -19.40
C SER A 225 2.07 4.12 -18.97
N TRP A 226 2.28 3.87 -17.67
CA TRP A 226 2.41 2.51 -17.16
C TRP A 226 1.09 1.74 -17.21
N CYS A 227 -0.04 2.37 -16.91
CA CYS A 227 -1.35 1.73 -17.07
C CYS A 227 -1.61 1.28 -18.51
N ILE A 228 -1.27 2.09 -19.51
CA ILE A 228 -1.38 1.71 -20.93
C ILE A 228 -0.43 0.55 -21.24
N ARG A 229 0.86 0.67 -20.86
CA ARG A 229 1.88 -0.37 -21.12
C ARG A 229 1.55 -1.71 -20.46
N LEU A 230 0.84 -1.68 -19.34
CA LEU A 230 0.41 -2.85 -18.58
C LEU A 230 -0.99 -3.34 -18.97
N GLU A 231 -1.62 -2.74 -20.00
CA GLU A 231 -2.97 -3.08 -20.47
C GLU A 231 -4.05 -2.95 -19.38
N ILE A 232 -3.79 -2.08 -18.40
CA ILE A 232 -4.78 -1.63 -17.43
C ILE A 232 -5.73 -0.63 -18.10
N MET A 233 -5.18 0.20 -18.97
CA MET A 233 -5.91 1.17 -19.77
C MET A 233 -5.67 0.91 -21.26
N VAL A 234 -6.68 1.25 -22.06
CA VAL A 234 -6.59 1.39 -23.52
C VAL A 234 -6.72 2.88 -23.78
N ASP A 235 -5.64 3.49 -24.28
CA ASP A 235 -5.51 4.94 -24.42
C ASP A 235 -5.77 5.68 -23.10
N THR A 236 -6.90 6.40 -23.01
CA THR A 236 -7.25 7.23 -21.85
C THR A 236 -8.26 6.59 -20.91
N GLU A 237 -8.80 5.42 -21.24
CA GLU A 237 -9.86 4.75 -20.47
C GLU A 237 -9.38 3.41 -19.91
N TYR A 238 -9.95 2.99 -18.79
CA TYR A 238 -9.69 1.65 -18.25
C TYR A 238 -10.26 0.57 -19.18
N SER A 239 -9.54 -0.55 -19.32
CA SER A 239 -10.04 -1.65 -20.14
C SER A 239 -11.27 -2.30 -19.51
N SER A 240 -12.12 -2.89 -20.35
CA SER A 240 -13.34 -3.58 -19.93
C SER A 240 -13.06 -4.62 -18.84
N VAL A 241 -11.95 -5.36 -18.95
CA VAL A 241 -11.52 -6.36 -17.98
C VAL A 241 -11.35 -5.76 -16.58
N TRP A 242 -10.74 -4.57 -16.48
CA TRP A 242 -10.52 -3.90 -15.21
C TRP A 242 -11.80 -3.26 -14.66
N ILE A 243 -12.65 -2.73 -15.53
CA ILE A 243 -13.97 -2.18 -15.14
C ILE A 243 -14.85 -3.29 -14.56
N GLU A 244 -14.95 -4.44 -15.23
CA GLU A 244 -15.74 -5.57 -14.73
C GLU A 244 -15.13 -6.13 -13.44
N ALA A 245 -13.81 -6.33 -13.38
CA ALA A 245 -13.14 -6.78 -12.17
C ALA A 245 -13.42 -5.84 -10.98
N ALA A 246 -13.45 -4.53 -11.21
CA ALA A 246 -13.77 -3.54 -10.19
C ALA A 246 -15.21 -3.64 -9.68
N SER A 247 -16.17 -3.84 -10.59
CA SER A 247 -17.58 -4.05 -10.24
C SER A 247 -17.75 -5.32 -9.41
N ARG A 248 -17.26 -6.46 -9.91
CA ARG A 248 -17.32 -7.76 -9.21
C ARG A 248 -16.64 -7.69 -7.84
N SER A 249 -15.52 -6.98 -7.77
CA SER A 249 -14.80 -6.82 -6.50
C SER A 249 -15.58 -6.00 -5.49
N LYS A 250 -16.24 -4.93 -5.94
CA LYS A 250 -17.12 -4.13 -5.09
C LYS A 250 -18.28 -4.99 -4.56
N ASP A 251 -18.96 -5.72 -5.44
CA ASP A 251 -20.09 -6.57 -5.06
C ASP A 251 -19.66 -7.62 -4.03
N LYS A 252 -18.48 -8.23 -4.23
CA LYS A 252 -17.94 -9.22 -3.28
C LYS A 252 -17.57 -8.61 -1.93
N LEU A 253 -17.00 -7.41 -1.93
CA LEU A 253 -16.65 -6.68 -0.72
C LEU A 253 -17.92 -6.32 0.09
N VAL A 254 -18.97 -5.84 -0.58
CA VAL A 254 -20.27 -5.57 0.05
C VAL A 254 -20.92 -6.85 0.57
N GLN A 255 -20.93 -7.93 -0.23
CA GLN A 255 -21.49 -9.22 0.19
C GLN A 255 -20.79 -9.77 1.46
N THR A 256 -19.47 -9.60 1.56
CA THR A 256 -18.67 -10.21 2.64
C THR A 256 -18.61 -9.33 3.89
N TYR A 257 -18.51 -8.01 3.72
CA TYR A 257 -18.24 -7.07 4.81
C TYR A 257 -19.42 -6.13 5.10
N GLY A 258 -20.52 -6.25 4.35
CA GLY A 258 -21.73 -5.44 4.46
C GLY A 258 -21.60 -4.05 3.84
N ASP A 259 -22.67 -3.26 3.95
CA ASP A 259 -22.77 -1.89 3.39
C ASP A 259 -21.78 -0.89 4.00
N SER A 260 -21.07 -1.29 5.05
CA SER A 260 -20.00 -0.50 5.67
C SER A 260 -18.70 -0.39 4.84
N PHE A 261 -18.74 -0.82 3.56
CA PHE A 261 -17.67 -0.73 2.58
C PHE A 261 -17.74 0.53 1.69
#